data_AF-A0A347U803-F1
#
_entry.id   AF-A0A347U803-F1
#
_cell.length_a   1.000
_cell.length_b   1.000
_cell.length_c   1.000
_cell.angle_alpha   90.00
_cell.angle_beta   90.00
_cell.angle_gamma   90.00
#
_symmetry.space_group_name_H-M   'P 1'
#
loop_
_entity.id
_entity.type
_entity.pdbx_description
1 polymer ?
#
loop_
_entity_poly.entity_id
_entity_poly.type
_entity_poly.pdbx_seq_one_letter_code
_entity_poly.pdbx_strand_id
1 'polypeptide(L)'
;MDLFEKQVSDEKLHPNYISLIKHTPEQDRETLNKWADGFPDRDKKFVKEFQTTFNSCFWEIYLYRLFKELGFLFDWNYDRPDFILNSNGIDFVVEATISSNAQNEIPEWEKEELKNRYDNYLSTMNDKNMYSIIRLANSFLSKYNKYKDSYHKLEQVKNKPFVLAIAPFEQPLHYHQYDRPMMALLYDFYLDEQEYLENPSLFPNGLQDKRLYYVEKENGSQIDLGMFLDERAEEISAVLFNPIATFSKVQHMKENKLGLFQHIWTTPNSTEPLMTSDVDELIEDGLFIFHNPYAKFPLDKSIFNRKRICQVYMDKKTLFIEKDFEDKHLSHRITMEILIKKDIEEN
;
A
#
# COMPACT_ATOMS: atom_id res chain seq x y z
N MET A 1 20.27 8.37 9.21
CA MET A 1 19.57 9.65 9.41
C MET A 1 18.74 9.55 10.68
N ASP A 2 18.47 10.65 11.38
CA ASP A 2 17.52 10.65 12.50
C ASP A 2 16.22 11.31 12.04
N LEU A 3 15.15 10.52 11.89
CA LEU A 3 13.85 10.99 11.40
C LEU A 3 13.15 11.94 12.38
N PHE A 4 13.55 11.93 13.66
CA PHE A 4 12.89 12.66 14.74
C PHE A 4 13.67 13.90 15.22
N GLU A 5 14.80 14.20 14.59
CA GLU A 5 15.49 15.48 14.76
C GLU A 5 14.61 16.61 14.19
N LYS A 6 13.99 17.42 15.05
CA LYS A 6 13.07 18.49 14.63
C LYS A 6 13.77 19.52 13.73
N GLN A 7 13.30 19.67 12.49
CA GLN A 7 13.85 20.57 11.47
C GLN A 7 12.88 21.66 11.00
N VAL A 8 11.60 21.58 11.40
CA VAL A 8 10.57 22.57 11.05
C VAL A 8 9.80 23.06 12.27
N SER A 9 9.08 24.18 12.11
CA SER A 9 8.20 24.72 13.14
C SER A 9 6.96 23.84 13.33
N ASP A 10 6.32 23.93 14.49
CA ASP A 10 5.19 23.06 14.85
C ASP A 10 4.00 23.22 13.90
N GLU A 11 3.79 24.39 13.29
CA GLU A 11 2.70 24.62 12.34
C GLU A 11 2.90 23.90 11.00
N LYS A 12 4.12 23.44 10.72
CA LYS A 12 4.46 22.71 9.48
C LYS A 12 4.47 21.19 9.67
N LEU A 13 4.40 20.72 10.91
CA LEU A 13 4.43 19.29 11.20
C LEU A 13 3.15 18.61 10.72
N HIS A 14 3.33 17.49 10.04
CA HIS A 14 2.23 16.65 9.59
C HIS A 14 1.50 16.03 10.80
N PRO A 15 0.15 15.92 10.80
CA PRO A 15 -0.61 15.35 11.91
C PRO A 15 -0.15 13.96 12.35
N ASN A 16 0.17 13.07 11.42
CA ASN A 16 0.77 11.77 11.76
C ASN A 16 2.11 11.89 12.47
N TYR A 17 3.01 12.76 12.04
CA TYR A 17 4.30 12.98 12.72
C TYR A 17 4.08 13.51 14.15
N ILE A 18 3.15 14.44 14.33
CA ILE A 18 2.75 14.94 15.66
C ILE A 18 2.19 13.80 16.52
N SER A 19 1.33 12.95 15.95
CA SER A 19 0.75 11.79 16.63
C SER A 19 1.84 10.83 17.11
N LEU A 20 2.86 10.56 16.28
CA LEU A 20 4.00 9.74 16.68
C LEU A 20 4.75 10.31 17.88
N ILE A 21 5.12 11.60 17.83
CA ILE A 21 5.85 12.23 18.94
C ILE A 21 5.03 12.17 20.24
N LYS A 22 3.73 12.45 20.17
CA LYS A 22 2.89 12.61 21.37
C LYS A 22 2.36 11.32 21.97
N HIS A 23 2.19 10.28 21.15
CA HIS A 23 1.36 9.13 21.53
C HIS A 23 2.04 7.78 21.34
N THR A 24 3.30 7.73 20.92
CA THR A 24 4.04 6.47 20.72
C THR A 24 5.30 6.43 21.58
N PRO A 25 5.66 5.26 22.15
CA PRO A 25 6.91 5.09 22.87
C PRO A 25 8.13 5.40 22.01
N GLU A 26 9.24 5.73 22.66
CA GLU A 26 10.52 5.93 21.98
C GLU A 26 10.95 4.70 21.17
N GLN A 27 10.69 3.49 21.66
CA GLN A 27 11.01 2.24 20.97
C GLN A 27 10.38 2.12 19.58
N ASP A 28 9.20 2.70 19.35
CA ASP A 28 8.58 2.70 18.03
C ASP A 28 9.35 3.60 17.07
N ARG A 29 9.78 4.76 17.57
CA ARG A 29 10.58 5.73 16.82
C ARG A 29 11.96 5.18 16.51
N GLU A 30 12.58 4.49 17.47
CA GLU A 30 13.83 3.74 17.25
C GLU A 30 13.66 2.67 16.18
N THR A 31 12.56 1.91 16.22
CA THR A 31 12.27 0.87 15.21
C THR A 31 12.12 1.47 13.83
N LEU A 32 11.44 2.62 13.71
CA LEU A 32 11.31 3.31 12.43
C LEU A 32 12.64 3.91 11.95
N ASN A 33 13.47 4.46 12.85
CA ASN A 33 14.84 4.89 12.53
C ASN A 33 15.69 3.71 12.03
N LYS A 34 15.55 2.51 12.64
CA LYS A 34 16.20 1.27 12.15
C LYS A 34 15.72 0.87 10.76
N TRP A 35 14.45 1.09 10.41
CA TRP A 35 13.96 0.82 9.05
C TRP A 35 14.62 1.72 8.01
N ALA A 36 14.91 2.97 8.35
CA ALA A 36 15.61 3.92 7.48
C ALA A 36 17.15 3.77 7.48
N ASP A 37 17.71 2.82 8.24
CA ASP A 37 19.16 2.65 8.34
C ASP A 37 19.77 2.20 7.00
N GLY A 38 20.65 3.05 6.45
CA GLY A 38 21.24 2.90 5.13
C GLY A 38 20.42 3.47 3.97
N PHE A 39 19.24 4.06 4.23
CA PHE A 39 18.48 4.79 3.21
C PHE A 39 19.19 6.12 2.89
N PRO A 40 19.35 6.52 1.61
CA PRO A 40 20.09 7.72 1.26
C PRO A 40 19.30 9.00 1.54
N ASP A 41 19.94 9.97 2.20
CA ASP A 41 19.45 11.35 2.35
C ASP A 41 20.47 12.31 1.71
N ARG A 42 20.55 12.26 0.36
CA ARG A 42 21.65 12.90 -0.40
C ARG A 42 21.65 14.41 -0.30
N ASP A 43 20.47 15.02 -0.24
CA ASP A 43 20.28 16.47 -0.19
C ASP A 43 19.93 16.99 1.21
N LYS A 44 19.91 16.11 2.22
CA LYS A 44 19.57 16.40 3.62
C LYS A 44 18.17 17.00 3.78
N LYS A 45 17.25 16.68 2.86
CA LYS A 45 15.86 17.12 2.94
C LYS A 45 14.93 16.04 3.45
N PHE A 46 15.32 14.77 3.44
CA PHE A 46 14.41 13.67 3.72
C PHE A 46 13.82 13.78 5.13
N VAL A 47 14.62 14.13 6.15
CA VAL A 47 14.14 14.33 7.53
C VAL A 47 13.09 15.44 7.63
N LYS A 48 13.31 16.55 6.91
CA LYS A 48 12.34 17.64 6.81
C LYS A 48 11.07 17.20 6.08
N GLU A 49 11.19 16.44 4.99
CA GLU A 49 10.05 15.93 4.23
C GLU A 49 9.26 14.91 5.05
N PHE A 50 9.92 14.03 5.80
CA PHE A 50 9.26 13.11 6.72
C PHE A 50 8.39 13.85 7.76
N GLN A 51 8.84 15.02 8.21
CA GLN A 51 8.08 15.89 9.13
C GLN A 51 6.89 16.59 8.46
N THR A 52 6.94 16.90 7.16
CA THR A 52 5.92 17.71 6.46
C THR A 52 5.00 16.91 5.53
N THR A 53 5.44 15.78 5.01
CA THR A 53 4.80 14.91 4.02
C THR A 53 4.91 13.44 4.44
N PHE A 54 4.54 13.19 5.70
CA PHE A 54 4.78 11.93 6.41
C PHE A 54 4.40 10.66 5.62
N ASN A 55 3.19 10.58 5.06
CA ASN A 55 2.71 9.34 4.42
C ASN A 55 3.58 8.93 3.20
N SER A 56 4.04 9.89 2.39
CA SER A 56 4.94 9.60 1.27
C SER A 56 6.29 9.08 1.73
N CYS A 57 6.93 9.80 2.68
CA CYS A 57 8.23 9.39 3.20
C CYS A 57 8.16 8.07 3.96
N PHE A 58 7.09 7.82 4.72
CA PHE A 58 6.85 6.55 5.39
C PHE A 58 6.76 5.40 4.38
N TRP A 59 6.03 5.60 3.27
CA TRP A 59 5.91 4.60 2.21
C TRP A 59 7.27 4.27 1.58
N GLU A 60 8.10 5.28 1.30
CA GLU A 60 9.47 5.07 0.80
C GLU A 60 10.36 4.32 1.81
N ILE A 61 10.30 4.67 3.10
CA ILE A 61 11.03 3.94 4.16
C ILE A 61 10.56 2.47 4.22
N TYR A 62 9.25 2.23 4.17
CA TYR A 62 8.70 0.87 4.16
C TYR A 62 9.20 0.08 2.95
N LEU A 63 9.17 0.66 1.75
CA LEU A 63 9.64 0.02 0.53
C LEU A 63 11.15 -0.29 0.60
N TYR A 64 11.94 0.67 1.08
CA TYR A 64 13.37 0.45 1.31
C TYR A 64 13.60 -0.74 2.26
N ARG A 65 12.91 -0.76 3.40
CA ARG A 65 13.02 -1.83 4.39
C ARG A 65 12.59 -3.18 3.81
N LEU A 66 11.48 -3.21 3.09
CA LEU A 66 10.96 -4.38 2.38
C LEU A 66 12.00 -4.92 1.39
N PHE A 67 12.52 -4.09 0.50
CA PHE A 67 13.49 -4.53 -0.52
C PHE A 67 14.80 -5.02 0.10
N LYS A 68 15.26 -4.38 1.19
CA LYS A 68 16.43 -4.83 1.95
C LYS A 68 16.22 -6.22 2.56
N GLU A 69 15.08 -6.47 3.18
CA GLU A 69 14.72 -7.79 3.76
C GLU A 69 14.50 -8.86 2.68
N LEU A 70 13.99 -8.48 1.51
CA LEU A 70 13.89 -9.38 0.36
C LEU A 70 15.26 -9.72 -0.26
N GLY A 71 16.34 -9.04 0.15
CA GLY A 71 17.70 -9.28 -0.31
C GLY A 71 18.02 -8.60 -1.65
N PHE A 72 17.27 -7.57 -2.03
CA PHE A 72 17.50 -6.85 -3.28
C PHE A 72 18.72 -5.95 -3.16
N LEU A 73 19.41 -5.77 -4.28
CA LEU A 73 20.52 -4.83 -4.42
C LEU A 73 19.99 -3.49 -4.95
N PHE A 74 20.48 -2.40 -4.37
CA PHE A 74 20.09 -1.05 -4.75
C PHE A 74 21.18 -0.39 -5.60
N ASP A 75 20.78 0.28 -6.68
CA ASP A 75 21.64 1.18 -7.44
C ASP A 75 21.34 2.64 -7.08
N TRP A 76 22.19 3.22 -6.25
CA TRP A 76 22.10 4.61 -5.79
C TRP A 76 22.88 5.60 -6.67
N ASN A 77 23.27 5.24 -7.90
CA ASN A 77 23.97 6.19 -8.78
C ASN A 77 23.03 7.22 -9.43
N TYR A 78 21.72 6.98 -9.38
CA TYR A 78 20.71 7.84 -10.02
C TYR A 78 19.78 8.46 -8.96
N ASP A 79 19.16 9.59 -9.32
CA ASP A 79 18.25 10.36 -8.45
C ASP A 79 16.76 10.02 -8.70
N ARG A 80 16.48 9.27 -9.76
CA ARG A 80 15.14 8.85 -10.18
C ARG A 80 15.23 7.64 -11.14
N PRO A 81 14.19 6.82 -11.26
CA PRO A 81 13.02 6.69 -10.38
C PRO A 81 13.42 6.31 -8.94
N ASP A 82 12.47 6.31 -8.00
CA ASP A 82 12.77 6.23 -6.55
C ASP A 82 13.67 5.03 -6.17
N PHE A 83 13.47 3.87 -6.80
CA PHE A 83 14.32 2.69 -6.58
C PHE A 83 14.72 2.03 -7.90
N ILE A 84 16.02 1.76 -8.02
CA ILE A 84 16.60 0.93 -9.09
C ILE A 84 17.18 -0.29 -8.41
N LEU A 85 16.63 -1.45 -8.75
CA LEU A 85 16.82 -2.68 -7.98
C LEU A 85 17.34 -3.80 -8.88
N ASN A 86 18.16 -4.66 -8.29
CA ASN A 86 18.53 -5.94 -8.87
C ASN A 86 18.16 -7.07 -7.91
N SER A 87 17.53 -8.11 -8.44
CA SER A 87 17.28 -9.36 -7.72
C SER A 87 17.67 -10.52 -8.62
N ASN A 88 18.60 -11.36 -8.16
CA ASN A 88 19.07 -12.54 -8.89
C ASN A 88 19.49 -12.25 -10.35
N GLY A 89 20.13 -11.11 -10.60
CA GLY A 89 20.58 -10.72 -11.95
C GLY A 89 19.51 -10.08 -12.82
N ILE A 90 18.29 -9.87 -12.30
CA ILE A 90 17.22 -9.16 -13.00
C ILE A 90 17.15 -7.73 -12.47
N ASP A 91 17.39 -6.77 -13.35
CA ASP A 91 17.20 -5.35 -13.07
C ASP A 91 15.74 -4.95 -13.27
N PHE A 92 15.20 -4.17 -12.34
CA PHE A 92 13.88 -3.56 -12.45
C PHE A 92 13.85 -2.23 -11.72
N VAL A 93 12.81 -1.43 -12.01
CA VAL A 93 12.67 -0.07 -11.49
C VAL A 93 11.34 0.05 -10.78
N VAL A 94 11.35 0.68 -9.60
CA VAL A 94 10.13 0.95 -8.82
C VAL A 94 10.01 2.46 -8.61
N GLU A 95 8.86 3.01 -8.96
CA GLU A 95 8.46 4.37 -8.61
C GLU A 95 7.40 4.32 -7.52
N ALA A 96 7.65 5.02 -6.41
CA ALA A 96 6.77 5.08 -5.26
C ALA A 96 5.77 6.24 -5.39
N THR A 97 4.56 6.01 -4.92
CA THR A 97 3.54 7.05 -4.75
C THR A 97 2.56 6.65 -3.68
N ILE A 98 1.88 7.65 -3.12
CA ILE A 98 0.68 7.44 -2.33
C ILE A 98 -0.56 7.88 -3.11
N SER A 99 -1.70 7.35 -2.72
CA SER A 99 -3.02 7.91 -3.00
C SER A 99 -3.42 8.71 -1.77
N SER A 100 -3.39 10.05 -1.85
CA SER A 100 -3.83 10.93 -0.75
C SER A 100 -5.26 11.40 -0.97
N ASN A 101 -5.91 11.95 0.05
CA ASN A 101 -7.22 12.59 -0.04
C ASN A 101 -7.21 13.76 -1.05
N ALA A 102 -8.36 14.17 -1.58
CA ALA A 102 -8.43 15.39 -2.36
C ALA A 102 -8.29 16.63 -1.45
N GLN A 103 -7.97 17.76 -2.08
CA GLN A 103 -7.87 19.02 -1.35
C GLN A 103 -9.22 19.36 -0.71
N ASN A 104 -9.21 19.69 0.59
CA ASN A 104 -10.39 20.01 1.41
C ASN A 104 -11.31 18.80 1.75
N GLU A 105 -10.90 17.58 1.46
CA GLU A 105 -11.57 16.37 1.95
C GLU A 105 -10.93 15.83 3.22
N ILE A 106 -11.63 14.92 3.90
CA ILE A 106 -11.22 14.33 5.17
C ILE A 106 -9.97 13.45 4.95
N PRO A 107 -8.81 13.79 5.54
CA PRO A 107 -7.60 12.97 5.41
C PRO A 107 -7.67 11.73 6.30
N GLU A 108 -6.81 10.75 6.02
CA GLU A 108 -6.88 9.43 6.68
C GLU A 108 -6.63 9.43 8.19
N TRP A 109 -5.87 10.41 8.69
CA TRP A 109 -5.53 10.54 10.11
C TRP A 109 -6.67 11.14 10.94
N GLU A 110 -7.74 11.63 10.31
CA GLU A 110 -8.91 12.09 11.05
C GLU A 110 -9.62 10.91 11.73
N LYS A 111 -9.89 11.07 13.02
CA LYS A 111 -10.60 10.08 13.82
C LYS A 111 -12.09 10.44 13.82
N GLU A 112 -12.88 9.76 13.00
CA GLU A 112 -14.34 9.76 13.15
C GLU A 112 -14.72 9.29 14.58
N GLU A 113 -15.85 9.77 15.13
CA GLU A 113 -16.33 9.32 16.43
C GLU A 113 -16.50 7.79 16.45
N LEU A 114 -15.78 7.13 17.37
CA LEU A 114 -15.66 5.66 17.44
C LEU A 114 -17.00 4.92 17.53
N LYS A 115 -18.08 5.56 17.99
CA LYS A 115 -19.36 4.89 18.28
C LYS A 115 -20.09 4.34 17.06
N ASN A 116 -19.90 4.92 15.86
CA ASN A 116 -20.62 4.51 14.65
C ASN A 116 -19.69 4.06 13.51
N ARG A 117 -18.39 3.92 13.79
CA ARG A 117 -17.35 3.86 12.74
C ARG A 117 -17.47 2.60 11.86
N TYR A 118 -17.81 1.46 12.46
CA TYR A 118 -17.91 0.19 11.73
C TYR A 118 -19.24 0.06 10.99
N ASP A 119 -20.36 0.39 11.65
CA ASP A 119 -21.68 0.39 11.00
C ASP A 119 -21.73 1.37 9.83
N ASN A 120 -21.16 2.57 9.99
CA ASN A 120 -21.03 3.55 8.91
C ASN A 120 -20.15 3.03 7.77
N TYR A 121 -19.02 2.38 8.09
CA TYR A 121 -18.19 1.77 7.07
C TYR A 121 -18.97 0.72 6.27
N LEU A 122 -19.67 -0.19 6.94
CA LEU A 122 -20.45 -1.25 6.30
C LEU A 122 -21.57 -0.69 5.41
N SER A 123 -22.27 0.37 5.83
CA SER A 123 -23.34 0.99 5.03
C SER A 123 -22.86 1.93 3.92
N THR A 124 -21.55 2.19 3.82
CA THR A 124 -20.96 3.09 2.82
C THR A 124 -19.75 2.48 2.10
N MET A 125 -19.60 1.15 2.13
CA MET A 125 -18.43 0.47 1.56
C MET A 125 -18.27 0.78 0.07
N ASN A 126 -19.37 0.79 -0.69
CA ASN A 126 -19.33 1.08 -2.12
C ASN A 126 -18.84 2.51 -2.40
N ASP A 127 -19.37 3.51 -1.70
CA ASP A 127 -18.94 4.90 -1.85
C ASP A 127 -17.45 5.06 -1.52
N LYS A 128 -17.02 4.46 -0.40
CA LYS A 128 -15.61 4.44 0.01
C LYS A 128 -14.72 3.76 -1.03
N ASN A 129 -15.16 2.63 -1.58
CA ASN A 129 -14.42 1.92 -2.62
C ASN A 129 -14.34 2.73 -3.92
N MET A 130 -15.45 3.34 -4.37
CA MET A 130 -15.45 4.18 -5.58
C MET A 130 -14.52 5.37 -5.43
N TYR A 131 -14.55 6.02 -4.27
CA TYR A 131 -13.61 7.07 -3.92
C TYR A 131 -12.16 6.58 -3.98
N SER A 132 -11.82 5.46 -3.33
CA SER A 132 -10.49 4.86 -3.39
C SER A 132 -10.06 4.53 -4.82
N ILE A 133 -10.94 3.98 -5.68
CA ILE A 133 -10.63 3.71 -7.09
C ILE A 133 -10.22 5.00 -7.80
N ILE A 134 -10.98 6.09 -7.64
CA ILE A 134 -10.67 7.39 -8.27
C ILE A 134 -9.31 7.90 -7.82
N ARG A 135 -9.01 7.85 -6.51
CA ARG A 135 -7.75 8.36 -5.95
C ARG A 135 -6.55 7.52 -6.39
N LEU A 136 -6.66 6.19 -6.35
CA LEU A 136 -5.65 5.26 -6.85
C LEU A 136 -5.41 5.45 -8.35
N ALA A 137 -6.47 5.63 -9.14
CA ALA A 137 -6.36 5.86 -10.57
C ALA A 137 -5.61 7.17 -10.88
N ASN A 138 -5.87 8.24 -10.13
CA ASN A 138 -5.12 9.50 -10.29
C ASN A 138 -3.63 9.31 -9.99
N SER A 139 -3.27 8.58 -8.92
CA SER A 139 -1.87 8.28 -8.59
C SER A 139 -1.19 7.41 -9.65
N PHE A 140 -1.87 6.36 -10.11
CA PHE A 140 -1.41 5.50 -11.20
C PHE A 140 -1.16 6.31 -12.48
N LEU A 141 -2.16 7.06 -12.95
CA LEU A 141 -2.09 7.85 -14.19
C LEU A 141 -1.04 8.96 -14.09
N SER A 142 -0.88 9.60 -12.94
CA SER A 142 0.15 10.61 -12.71
C SER A 142 1.57 10.03 -12.93
N LYS A 143 1.86 8.88 -12.30
CA LYS A 143 3.18 8.23 -12.45
C LYS A 143 3.37 7.59 -13.83
N TYR A 144 2.33 7.03 -14.41
CA TYR A 144 2.36 6.55 -15.79
C TYR A 144 2.64 7.68 -16.80
N ASN A 145 2.01 8.85 -16.64
CA ASN A 145 2.34 10.02 -17.45
C ASN A 145 3.77 10.50 -17.21
N LYS A 146 4.26 10.50 -15.96
CA LYS A 146 5.66 10.83 -15.65
C LYS A 146 6.65 9.92 -16.40
N TYR A 147 6.33 8.62 -16.50
CA TYR A 147 7.10 7.67 -17.29
C TYR A 147 7.12 8.05 -18.77
N LYS A 148 5.94 8.26 -19.37
CA LYS A 148 5.79 8.65 -20.78
C LYS A 148 6.46 9.97 -21.11
N ASP A 149 6.43 10.94 -20.21
CA ASP A 149 6.99 12.26 -20.47
C ASP A 149 8.52 12.25 -20.34
N SER A 150 9.04 11.53 -19.33
CA SER A 150 10.43 11.69 -18.88
C SER A 150 11.19 10.40 -18.61
N TYR A 151 10.65 9.42 -17.89
CA TYR A 151 11.48 8.30 -17.41
C TYR A 151 11.88 7.31 -18.50
N HIS A 152 11.04 7.08 -19.52
CA HIS A 152 11.38 6.13 -20.60
C HIS A 152 12.66 6.49 -21.38
N LYS A 153 13.14 7.73 -21.27
CA LYS A 153 14.37 8.22 -21.91
C LYS A 153 15.63 7.94 -21.10
N LEU A 154 15.49 7.59 -19.82
CA LEU A 154 16.59 7.39 -18.88
C LEU A 154 17.24 6.01 -19.07
N GLU A 155 18.57 5.95 -19.12
CA GLU A 155 19.31 4.70 -19.32
C GLU A 155 19.03 3.66 -18.25
N GLN A 156 18.86 4.10 -17.00
CA GLN A 156 18.53 3.23 -15.88
C GLN A 156 17.11 2.66 -15.92
N VAL A 157 16.23 3.13 -16.82
CA VAL A 157 14.83 2.71 -16.97
C VAL A 157 14.58 1.93 -18.26
N LYS A 158 15.28 2.28 -19.35
CA LYS A 158 15.07 1.64 -20.66
C LYS A 158 15.19 0.13 -20.59
N ASN A 159 14.25 -0.55 -21.27
CA ASN A 159 14.23 -2.00 -21.44
C ASN A 159 14.20 -2.81 -20.14
N LYS A 160 13.67 -2.22 -19.05
CA LYS A 160 13.51 -2.88 -17.76
C LYS A 160 12.05 -2.90 -17.34
N PRO A 161 11.63 -3.86 -16.50
CA PRO A 161 10.33 -3.78 -15.86
C PRO A 161 10.20 -2.50 -15.05
N PHE A 162 9.11 -1.77 -15.26
CA PHE A 162 8.79 -0.55 -14.54
C PHE A 162 7.56 -0.77 -13.68
N VAL A 163 7.75 -0.67 -12.36
CA VAL A 163 6.79 -1.07 -11.35
C VAL A 163 6.32 0.17 -10.60
N LEU A 164 5.01 0.27 -10.38
CA LEU A 164 4.44 1.32 -9.53
C LEU A 164 4.20 0.76 -8.14
N ALA A 165 4.75 1.38 -7.10
CA ALA A 165 4.44 1.04 -5.71
C ALA A 165 3.49 2.07 -5.13
N ILE A 166 2.24 1.69 -4.90
CA ILE A 166 1.14 2.58 -4.49
C ILE A 166 0.66 2.19 -3.09
N ALA A 167 0.63 3.15 -2.16
CA ALA A 167 -0.04 2.99 -0.86
C ALA A 167 -1.33 3.82 -0.78
N PRO A 168 -2.44 3.27 -0.27
CA PRO A 168 -3.69 4.00 -0.15
C PRO A 168 -3.74 4.77 1.17
N PHE A 169 -3.66 6.09 1.14
CA PHE A 169 -3.79 6.99 2.29
C PHE A 169 -4.89 8.04 2.06
N GLU A 170 -5.89 7.68 1.26
CA GLU A 170 -6.86 8.64 0.75
C GLU A 170 -8.01 8.95 1.71
N GLN A 171 -8.30 8.09 2.68
CA GLN A 171 -9.45 8.27 3.57
C GLN A 171 -9.26 7.55 4.91
N PRO A 172 -10.01 7.94 5.95
CA PRO A 172 -10.05 7.18 7.20
C PRO A 172 -10.47 5.73 6.94
N LEU A 173 -9.82 4.80 7.65
CA LEU A 173 -10.06 3.36 7.50
C LEU A 173 -9.74 2.80 6.10
N HIS A 174 -8.87 3.46 5.33
CA HIS A 174 -8.46 2.99 4.00
C HIS A 174 -8.07 1.50 3.97
N TYR A 175 -7.49 0.95 5.04
CA TYR A 175 -7.05 -0.44 5.11
C TYR A 175 -8.19 -1.47 5.07
N HIS A 176 -9.45 -1.09 5.32
CA HIS A 176 -10.57 -2.01 5.16
C HIS A 176 -10.88 -2.32 3.69
N GLN A 177 -10.44 -1.48 2.75
CA GLN A 177 -10.63 -1.71 1.32
C GLN A 177 -9.95 -3.00 0.81
N TYR A 178 -9.00 -3.54 1.58
CA TYR A 178 -8.18 -4.69 1.21
C TYR A 178 -7.63 -4.50 -0.21
N ASP A 179 -8.01 -5.35 -1.17
CA ASP A 179 -7.60 -5.24 -2.58
C ASP A 179 -8.71 -4.73 -3.51
N ARG A 180 -9.93 -4.45 -3.03
CA ARG A 180 -11.10 -4.20 -3.90
C ARG A 180 -10.88 -3.06 -4.89
N PRO A 181 -10.42 -1.87 -4.45
CA PRO A 181 -10.24 -0.75 -5.38
C PRO A 181 -9.12 -0.99 -6.39
N MET A 182 -8.04 -1.66 -5.98
CA MET A 182 -6.92 -1.96 -6.88
C MET A 182 -7.29 -3.03 -7.91
N MET A 183 -8.04 -4.06 -7.52
CA MET A 183 -8.57 -5.08 -8.43
C MET A 183 -9.51 -4.47 -9.49
N ALA A 184 -10.36 -3.53 -9.09
CA ALA A 184 -11.22 -2.80 -10.01
C ALA A 184 -10.41 -1.91 -10.96
N LEU A 185 -9.46 -1.13 -10.44
CA LEU A 185 -8.61 -0.27 -11.26
C LEU A 185 -7.83 -1.06 -12.32
N LEU A 186 -7.18 -2.14 -11.92
CA LEU A 186 -6.25 -2.85 -12.79
C LEU A 186 -6.94 -3.88 -13.68
N TYR A 187 -7.91 -4.62 -13.16
CA TYR A 187 -8.52 -5.74 -13.89
C TYR A 187 -10.01 -5.58 -14.14
N ASP A 188 -10.62 -4.44 -13.80
CA ASP A 188 -12.07 -4.21 -13.81
C ASP A 188 -12.83 -5.32 -13.07
N PHE A 189 -12.23 -5.85 -12.00
CA PHE A 189 -12.81 -6.90 -11.18
C PHE A 189 -13.25 -6.31 -9.85
N TYR A 190 -14.56 -6.25 -9.61
CA TYR A 190 -15.11 -5.69 -8.39
C TYR A 190 -16.08 -6.65 -7.72
N LEU A 191 -16.04 -6.71 -6.39
CA LEU A 191 -16.96 -7.47 -5.56
C LEU A 191 -17.83 -6.50 -4.77
N ASP A 192 -19.14 -6.54 -4.99
CA ASP A 192 -20.10 -5.67 -4.29
C ASP A 192 -20.51 -6.26 -2.95
N GLU A 193 -19.62 -6.14 -1.96
CA GLU A 193 -19.82 -6.69 -0.62
C GLU A 193 -21.01 -6.03 0.09
N GLN A 194 -21.24 -4.74 -0.15
CA GLN A 194 -22.37 -4.02 0.44
C GLN A 194 -23.70 -4.56 -0.08
N GLU A 195 -23.87 -4.67 -1.40
CA GLU A 195 -25.10 -5.21 -2.01
C GLU A 195 -25.35 -6.67 -1.58
N TYR A 196 -24.28 -7.45 -1.46
CA TYR A 196 -24.37 -8.82 -0.95
C TYR A 196 -24.86 -8.90 0.50
N LEU A 197 -24.37 -8.01 1.36
CA LEU A 197 -24.77 -7.96 2.77
C LEU A 197 -26.20 -7.42 2.95
N GLU A 198 -26.60 -6.42 2.16
CA GLU A 198 -27.93 -5.80 2.22
C GLU A 198 -29.02 -6.68 1.59
N ASN A 199 -28.71 -7.36 0.48
CA ASN A 199 -29.66 -8.13 -0.32
C ASN A 199 -29.20 -9.58 -0.59
N PRO A 200 -28.88 -10.40 0.43
CA PRO A 200 -28.27 -11.73 0.23
C PRO A 200 -29.14 -12.68 -0.61
N SER A 201 -30.46 -12.50 -0.64
CA SER A 201 -31.37 -13.29 -1.49
C SER A 201 -31.15 -13.09 -3.00
N LEU A 202 -30.53 -11.98 -3.42
CA LEU A 202 -30.16 -11.74 -4.81
C LEU A 202 -28.93 -12.55 -5.24
N PHE A 203 -28.20 -13.13 -4.28
CA PHE A 203 -26.95 -13.86 -4.48
C PHE A 203 -27.07 -15.31 -4.00
N PRO A 204 -27.96 -16.13 -4.59
CA PRO A 204 -28.21 -17.50 -4.14
C PRO A 204 -26.97 -18.41 -4.24
N ASN A 205 -25.99 -18.02 -5.06
CA ASN A 205 -24.72 -18.73 -5.25
C ASN A 205 -23.52 -18.02 -4.59
N GLY A 206 -23.78 -17.08 -3.67
CA GLY A 206 -22.75 -16.25 -3.04
C GLY A 206 -22.37 -15.01 -3.83
N LEU A 207 -21.46 -14.23 -3.27
CA LEU A 207 -20.92 -12.99 -3.84
C LEU A 207 -20.32 -13.24 -5.23
N GLN A 208 -20.73 -12.43 -6.21
CA GLN A 208 -20.28 -12.53 -7.60
C GLN A 208 -19.45 -11.30 -7.99
N ASP A 209 -18.54 -11.47 -8.93
CA ASP A 209 -17.80 -10.37 -9.54
C ASP A 209 -18.68 -9.57 -10.49
N LYS A 210 -18.41 -8.27 -10.57
CA LYS A 210 -19.00 -7.34 -11.53
C LYS A 210 -17.92 -6.52 -12.23
N ARG A 211 -18.18 -6.19 -13.50
CA ARG A 211 -17.45 -5.20 -14.29
C ARG A 211 -18.06 -3.84 -14.06
N LEU A 212 -17.23 -2.87 -13.67
CA LEU A 212 -17.66 -1.48 -13.47
C LEU A 212 -17.46 -0.67 -14.76
N TYR A 213 -16.50 -1.05 -15.60
CA TYR A 213 -16.05 -0.38 -16.83
C TYR A 213 -15.41 1.00 -16.61
N TYR A 214 -16.04 1.86 -15.81
CA TYR A 214 -15.52 3.17 -15.45
C TYR A 214 -15.97 3.58 -14.04
N VAL A 215 -15.29 4.58 -13.47
CA VAL A 215 -15.77 5.37 -12.33
C VAL A 215 -15.96 6.82 -12.72
N GLU A 216 -16.96 7.49 -12.16
CA GLU A 216 -17.25 8.90 -12.41
C GLU A 216 -16.75 9.77 -11.26
N LYS A 217 -16.02 10.84 -11.56
CA LYS A 217 -15.61 11.86 -10.60
C LYS A 217 -16.78 12.81 -10.32
N GLU A 218 -16.71 13.56 -9.23
CA GLU A 218 -17.74 14.57 -8.88
C GLU A 218 -18.01 15.61 -9.97
N ASN A 219 -17.00 15.90 -10.80
CA ASN A 219 -17.14 16.84 -11.92
C ASN A 219 -17.74 16.21 -13.20
N GLY A 220 -18.21 14.96 -13.13
CA GLY A 220 -18.79 14.19 -14.24
C GLY A 220 -17.75 13.57 -15.20
N SER A 221 -16.45 13.80 -15.00
CA SER A 221 -15.43 13.13 -15.82
C SER A 221 -15.28 11.67 -15.42
N GLN A 222 -15.11 10.80 -16.42
CA GLN A 222 -14.99 9.36 -16.22
C GLN A 222 -13.54 8.91 -16.27
N ILE A 223 -13.21 7.89 -15.49
CA ILE A 223 -11.95 7.16 -15.57
C ILE A 223 -12.29 5.72 -15.94
N ASP A 224 -11.83 5.29 -17.12
CA ASP A 224 -11.92 3.89 -17.53
C ASP A 224 -11.15 3.00 -16.56
N LEU A 225 -11.68 1.81 -16.30
CA LEU A 225 -11.05 0.78 -15.47
C LEU A 225 -10.42 -0.31 -16.33
N GLY A 226 -9.76 -1.27 -15.68
CA GLY A 226 -9.12 -2.38 -16.36
C GLY A 226 -7.83 -1.97 -17.06
N MET A 227 -6.96 -1.20 -16.37
CA MET A 227 -5.68 -0.75 -16.92
C MET A 227 -4.79 -1.88 -17.45
N PHE A 228 -4.98 -3.11 -16.96
CA PHE A 228 -4.24 -4.33 -17.33
C PHE A 228 -5.08 -5.30 -18.18
N LEU A 229 -6.17 -4.83 -18.80
CA LEU A 229 -6.98 -5.61 -19.74
C LEU A 229 -6.50 -5.48 -21.21
N ASP A 230 -5.60 -4.55 -21.50
CA ASP A 230 -5.06 -4.30 -22.84
C ASP A 230 -3.70 -3.57 -22.77
N GLU A 231 -3.19 -3.13 -23.93
CA GLU A 231 -1.88 -2.50 -24.09
C GLU A 231 -1.82 -1.01 -23.69
N ARG A 232 -2.91 -0.39 -23.23
CA ARG A 232 -2.95 1.06 -22.89
C ARG A 232 -1.96 1.46 -21.79
N ALA A 233 -1.56 0.52 -20.94
CA ALA A 233 -0.54 0.71 -19.91
C ALA A 233 0.57 -0.36 -20.01
N GLU A 234 0.92 -0.81 -21.22
CA GLU A 234 1.94 -1.85 -21.45
C GLU A 234 3.31 -1.53 -20.84
N GLU A 235 3.62 -0.25 -20.58
CA GLU A 235 4.89 0.14 -19.97
C GLU A 235 4.93 -0.08 -18.45
N ILE A 236 3.78 -0.28 -17.80
CA ILE A 236 3.72 -0.65 -16.38
C ILE A 236 3.72 -2.17 -16.26
N SER A 237 4.78 -2.72 -15.68
CA SER A 237 4.98 -4.16 -15.55
C SER A 237 4.15 -4.80 -14.45
N ALA A 238 4.03 -4.10 -13.32
CA ALA A 238 3.26 -4.53 -12.17
C ALA A 238 2.94 -3.35 -11.24
N VAL A 239 1.98 -3.56 -10.34
CA VAL A 239 1.71 -2.66 -9.21
C VAL A 239 1.98 -3.37 -7.89
N LEU A 240 2.84 -2.78 -7.06
CA LEU A 240 3.03 -3.13 -5.65
C LEU A 240 2.03 -2.34 -4.82
N PHE A 241 1.34 -3.03 -3.91
CA PHE A 241 0.32 -2.41 -3.10
C PHE A 241 0.25 -3.09 -1.74
N ASN A 242 0.31 -2.31 -0.66
CA ASN A 242 0.09 -2.82 0.68
C ASN A 242 -0.87 -1.87 1.43
N PRO A 243 -2.16 -2.22 1.56
CA PRO A 243 -3.15 -1.36 2.21
C PRO A 243 -2.93 -1.28 3.73
N ILE A 244 -2.12 -2.19 4.27
CA ILE A 244 -1.75 -2.28 5.67
C ILE A 244 -0.23 -2.03 5.84
N ALA A 245 0.40 -1.22 5.01
CA ALA A 245 1.72 -0.66 5.32
C ALA A 245 1.52 0.69 6.02
N THR A 246 1.06 0.65 7.28
CA THR A 246 0.86 1.84 8.13
C THR A 246 1.78 1.75 9.34
N PHE A 247 1.82 2.82 10.16
CA PHE A 247 2.66 2.83 11.36
C PHE A 247 2.40 1.65 12.32
N SER A 248 1.17 1.12 12.34
CA SER A 248 0.86 -0.10 13.11
C SER A 248 1.73 -1.32 12.76
N LYS A 249 2.35 -1.35 11.57
CA LYS A 249 3.33 -2.38 11.19
C LYS A 249 4.65 -2.22 11.94
N VAL A 250 5.10 -0.99 12.17
CA VAL A 250 6.26 -0.69 13.02
C VAL A 250 6.00 -1.20 14.44
N GLN A 251 4.80 -0.94 14.97
CA GLN A 251 4.38 -1.42 16.30
C GLN A 251 4.34 -2.95 16.39
N HIS A 252 3.95 -3.64 15.31
CA HIS A 252 3.92 -5.10 15.25
C HIS A 252 5.32 -5.73 15.09
N MET A 253 6.30 -4.99 14.58
CA MET A 253 7.64 -5.50 14.30
C MET A 253 8.69 -5.11 15.35
N LYS A 254 8.34 -4.26 16.31
CA LYS A 254 9.25 -3.87 17.39
C LYS A 254 9.49 -5.03 18.37
N GLU A 255 10.58 -4.94 19.11
CA GLU A 255 10.87 -5.82 20.24
C GLU A 255 10.04 -5.40 21.48
N ASN A 256 9.78 -6.34 22.39
CA ASN A 256 9.11 -6.06 23.68
C ASN A 256 7.72 -5.39 23.58
N LYS A 257 6.88 -5.88 22.67
CA LYS A 257 5.48 -5.44 22.49
C LYS A 257 4.66 -5.64 23.77
N LEU A 258 3.89 -4.63 24.17
CA LEU A 258 2.91 -4.72 25.26
C LEU A 258 1.53 -4.23 24.79
N GLY A 259 0.54 -5.10 24.83
CA GLY A 259 -0.82 -4.80 24.37
C GLY A 259 -1.46 -5.96 23.63
N LEU A 260 -2.49 -5.65 22.85
CA LEU A 260 -3.15 -6.60 21.94
C LEU A 260 -2.63 -6.41 20.52
N PHE A 261 -2.12 -7.49 19.95
CA PHE A 261 -1.65 -7.57 18.56
C PHE A 261 -2.33 -8.77 17.90
N GLN A 262 -3.34 -8.49 17.07
CA GLN A 262 -4.12 -9.52 16.39
C GLN A 262 -4.01 -9.40 14.88
N HIS A 263 -4.04 -10.55 14.23
CA HIS A 263 -3.95 -10.67 12.78
C HIS A 263 -5.12 -11.49 12.25
N ILE A 264 -5.60 -11.09 11.08
CA ILE A 264 -6.57 -11.84 10.28
C ILE A 264 -5.87 -12.19 8.97
N TRP A 265 -5.69 -13.49 8.73
CA TRP A 265 -5.00 -14.02 7.57
C TRP A 265 -5.96 -14.71 6.61
N THR A 266 -5.80 -14.47 5.32
CA THR A 266 -6.32 -15.37 4.28
C THR A 266 -5.34 -16.53 4.10
N THR A 267 -5.84 -17.75 3.99
CA THR A 267 -5.02 -18.94 3.72
C THR A 267 -5.43 -19.59 2.40
N PRO A 268 -4.51 -20.24 1.67
CA PRO A 268 -4.85 -20.91 0.42
C PRO A 268 -5.90 -21.99 0.66
N ASN A 269 -6.89 -22.07 -0.23
CA ASN A 269 -7.96 -23.08 -0.21
C ASN A 269 -8.88 -23.05 1.03
N SER A 270 -8.86 -21.98 1.84
CA SER A 270 -9.81 -21.76 2.93
C SER A 270 -10.74 -20.60 2.61
N THR A 271 -12.03 -20.79 2.86
CA THR A 271 -13.03 -19.70 2.86
C THR A 271 -13.08 -18.97 4.20
N GLU A 272 -12.55 -19.58 5.26
CA GLU A 272 -12.52 -19.01 6.60
C GLU A 272 -11.18 -18.30 6.86
N PRO A 273 -11.19 -17.09 7.45
CA PRO A 273 -9.98 -16.42 7.85
C PRO A 273 -9.32 -17.13 9.04
N LEU A 274 -7.98 -17.16 9.05
CA LEU A 274 -7.21 -17.59 10.21
C LEU A 274 -6.96 -16.37 11.11
N MET A 275 -7.44 -16.43 12.35
CA MET A 275 -7.15 -15.40 13.36
C MET A 275 -6.00 -15.85 14.25
N THR A 276 -5.02 -14.97 14.46
CA THR A 276 -3.90 -15.22 15.38
C THR A 276 -3.65 -14.02 16.28
N SER A 277 -3.02 -14.25 17.43
CA SER A 277 -2.50 -13.21 18.31
C SER A 277 -1.01 -13.44 18.56
N ASP A 278 -0.26 -12.35 18.75
CA ASP A 278 1.15 -12.37 19.15
C ASP A 278 2.09 -13.19 18.24
N VAL A 279 1.71 -13.34 16.96
CA VAL A 279 2.57 -13.93 15.93
C VAL A 279 3.44 -12.85 15.32
N ASP A 280 4.71 -13.16 15.06
CA ASP A 280 5.60 -12.23 14.37
C ASP A 280 5.16 -11.99 12.92
N GLU A 281 4.86 -10.73 12.66
CA GLU A 281 4.54 -10.19 11.36
C GLU A 281 5.85 -9.89 10.61
N LEU A 282 5.93 -10.34 9.36
CA LEU A 282 7.04 -10.04 8.46
C LEU A 282 6.80 -8.69 7.77
N ILE A 283 7.88 -8.10 7.25
CA ILE A 283 7.78 -6.81 6.55
C ILE A 283 6.91 -6.91 5.30
N GLU A 284 6.91 -8.06 4.62
CA GLU A 284 6.12 -8.30 3.41
C GLU A 284 4.64 -8.64 3.68
N ASP A 285 4.24 -8.91 4.92
CA ASP A 285 2.87 -9.32 5.22
C ASP A 285 1.87 -8.19 4.84
N GLY A 286 0.89 -8.56 4.01
CA GLY A 286 -0.12 -7.65 3.44
C GLY A 286 0.24 -7.10 2.06
N LEU A 287 1.41 -7.46 1.51
CA LEU A 287 1.84 -7.01 0.19
C LEU A 287 1.18 -7.80 -0.95
N PHE A 288 0.61 -7.06 -1.89
CA PHE A 288 0.14 -7.53 -3.19
C PHE A 288 1.10 -7.12 -4.30
N ILE A 289 1.26 -8.03 -5.27
CA ILE A 289 1.94 -7.77 -6.55
C ILE A 289 0.95 -8.06 -7.69
N PHE A 290 0.36 -7.01 -8.26
CA PHE A 290 -0.56 -7.14 -9.39
C PHE A 290 0.22 -7.09 -10.70
N HIS A 291 0.27 -8.20 -11.43
CA HIS A 291 1.03 -8.30 -12.69
C HIS A 291 0.22 -7.82 -13.88
N ASN A 292 0.83 -7.00 -14.75
CA ASN A 292 0.22 -6.62 -16.02
C ASN A 292 0.50 -7.72 -17.06
N PRO A 293 -0.52 -8.46 -17.54
CA PRO A 293 -0.28 -9.48 -18.55
C PRO A 293 0.14 -8.86 -19.89
N TYR A 294 -0.21 -7.61 -20.16
CA TYR A 294 0.16 -6.85 -21.37
C TYR A 294 1.47 -6.06 -21.22
N ALA A 295 2.23 -6.28 -20.15
CA ALA A 295 3.51 -5.60 -19.96
C ALA A 295 4.49 -5.86 -21.12
N LYS A 296 5.06 -4.78 -21.65
CA LYS A 296 6.14 -4.82 -22.65
C LYS A 296 7.41 -5.45 -22.10
N PHE A 297 7.73 -5.14 -20.85
CA PHE A 297 8.81 -5.76 -20.08
C PHE A 297 8.21 -6.37 -18.81
N PRO A 298 7.72 -7.62 -18.83
CA PRO A 298 7.04 -8.21 -17.68
C PRO A 298 7.97 -8.35 -16.49
N LEU A 299 7.43 -8.15 -15.29
CA LEU A 299 8.14 -8.42 -14.04
C LEU A 299 8.22 -9.94 -13.83
N ASP A 300 9.42 -10.46 -13.60
CA ASP A 300 9.61 -11.88 -13.34
C ASP A 300 8.96 -12.30 -12.01
N LYS A 301 8.12 -13.33 -12.05
CA LYS A 301 7.36 -13.85 -10.89
C LYS A 301 8.27 -14.29 -9.73
N SER A 302 9.50 -14.70 -10.05
CA SER A 302 10.49 -15.18 -9.08
C SER A 302 11.02 -14.06 -8.18
N ILE A 303 10.96 -12.79 -8.60
CA ILE A 303 11.50 -11.64 -7.85
C ILE A 303 10.83 -11.49 -6.49
N PHE A 304 9.51 -11.70 -6.43
CA PHE A 304 8.70 -11.59 -5.21
C PHE A 304 8.18 -12.96 -4.73
N ASN A 305 8.88 -14.06 -5.05
CA ASN A 305 8.48 -15.40 -4.65
C ASN A 305 8.72 -15.64 -3.14
N ARG A 306 7.80 -15.14 -2.32
CA ARG A 306 7.75 -15.34 -0.87
C ARG A 306 6.41 -15.96 -0.48
N LYS A 307 6.43 -16.79 0.55
CA LYS A 307 5.26 -17.57 0.99
C LYS A 307 4.04 -16.75 1.39
N ARG A 308 4.24 -15.48 1.76
CA ARG A 308 3.19 -14.60 2.30
C ARG A 308 2.88 -13.36 1.47
N ILE A 309 3.57 -13.20 0.34
CA ILE A 309 3.25 -12.15 -0.66
C ILE A 309 2.18 -12.71 -1.59
N CYS A 310 1.08 -11.97 -1.75
CA CYS A 310 0.02 -12.33 -2.69
C CYS A 310 0.37 -11.80 -4.09
N GLN A 311 0.70 -12.68 -5.02
CA GLN A 311 0.88 -12.31 -6.42
C GLN A 311 -0.42 -12.53 -7.19
N VAL A 312 -0.85 -11.54 -7.96
CA VAL A 312 -2.11 -11.56 -8.70
C VAL A 312 -1.82 -11.60 -10.19
N TYR A 313 -2.37 -12.59 -10.87
CA TYR A 313 -2.23 -12.83 -12.30
C TYR A 313 -3.59 -12.86 -12.98
N MET A 314 -3.66 -12.37 -14.21
CA MET A 314 -4.85 -12.53 -15.05
C MET A 314 -4.48 -13.25 -16.34
N ASP A 315 -5.25 -14.29 -16.69
CA ASP A 315 -5.15 -14.94 -18.00
C ASP A 315 -5.81 -14.08 -19.08
N LYS A 316 -5.07 -13.75 -20.15
CA LYS A 316 -5.52 -12.86 -21.21
C LYS A 316 -6.77 -13.34 -21.97
N LYS A 317 -6.98 -14.66 -22.04
CA LYS A 317 -8.04 -15.25 -22.89
C LYS A 317 -9.33 -15.44 -22.12
N THR A 318 -9.22 -15.94 -20.90
CA THR A 318 -10.35 -16.28 -20.04
C THR A 318 -10.72 -15.14 -19.10
N LEU A 319 -9.83 -14.16 -18.91
CA LEU A 319 -9.92 -13.11 -17.89
C LEU A 319 -10.00 -13.66 -16.47
N PHE A 320 -9.64 -14.93 -16.28
CA PHE A 320 -9.56 -15.55 -14.97
C PHE A 320 -8.42 -14.91 -14.17
N ILE A 321 -8.72 -14.54 -12.93
CA ILE A 321 -7.75 -13.95 -12.01
C ILE A 321 -7.35 -14.99 -10.96
N GLU A 322 -6.05 -15.23 -10.86
CA GLU A 322 -5.42 -16.08 -9.87
C GLU A 322 -4.73 -15.21 -8.82
N LYS A 323 -4.93 -15.55 -7.54
CA LYS A 323 -4.18 -15.00 -6.42
C LYS A 323 -3.31 -16.11 -5.85
N ASP A 324 -1.99 -15.94 -5.95
CA ASP A 324 -0.99 -16.94 -5.62
C ASP A 324 -0.17 -16.52 -4.38
N PHE A 325 -0.20 -17.36 -3.35
CA PHE A 325 0.63 -17.30 -2.15
C PHE A 325 0.66 -18.69 -1.49
N GLU A 326 1.79 -19.08 -0.89
CA GLU A 326 2.02 -20.46 -0.44
C GLU A 326 1.47 -20.77 0.96
N ASP A 327 1.64 -19.85 1.93
CA ASP A 327 1.36 -20.09 3.35
C ASP A 327 0.08 -19.35 3.80
N LYS A 328 0.17 -18.03 3.88
CA LYS A 328 -0.92 -17.16 4.33
C LYS A 328 -0.64 -15.71 3.93
N HIS A 329 -1.69 -14.92 3.74
CA HIS A 329 -1.59 -13.51 3.41
C HIS A 329 -2.32 -12.67 4.45
N LEU A 330 -1.68 -11.61 4.97
CA LEU A 330 -2.27 -10.77 6.00
C LEU A 330 -3.33 -9.83 5.42
N SER A 331 -4.59 -10.01 5.81
CA SER A 331 -5.70 -9.20 5.31
C SER A 331 -5.94 -7.98 6.18
N HIS A 332 -5.95 -8.17 7.50
CA HIS A 332 -6.15 -7.11 8.47
C HIS A 332 -5.36 -7.36 9.75
N ARG A 333 -5.13 -6.30 10.52
CA ARG A 333 -4.59 -6.38 11.87
C ARG A 333 -5.25 -5.39 12.80
N ILE A 334 -5.18 -5.69 14.10
CA ILE A 334 -5.65 -4.83 15.18
C ILE A 334 -4.49 -4.61 16.14
N THR A 335 -4.19 -3.36 16.41
CA THR A 335 -3.22 -2.95 17.43
C THR A 335 -3.95 -2.20 18.55
N MET A 336 -3.77 -2.64 19.79
CA MET A 336 -4.07 -1.83 20.98
C MET A 336 -2.89 -1.89 21.92
N GLU A 337 -2.08 -0.84 21.91
CA GLU A 337 -0.86 -0.78 22.70
C GLU A 337 -1.13 -0.26 24.11
N ILE A 338 -0.42 -0.80 25.10
CA ILE A 338 -0.43 -0.33 26.49
C ILE A 338 0.91 0.37 26.76
N LEU A 339 0.84 1.66 27.08
CA LEU A 339 1.99 2.45 27.51
C LEU A 339 2.24 2.23 29.01
N ILE A 340 3.48 1.93 29.41
CA ILE A 340 3.85 1.92 30.83
C ILE A 340 4.59 3.20 31.21
N LYS A 341 4.47 3.62 32.47
CA LYS A 341 4.98 4.92 32.98
C LYS A 341 6.45 5.18 32.64
N LYS A 342 7.29 4.14 32.59
CA LYS A 342 8.70 4.27 32.21
C LYS A 342 8.90 4.76 30.77
N ASP A 343 7.98 4.43 29.85
CA ASP A 343 8.06 4.80 28.43
C ASP A 343 7.66 6.27 28.16
N ILE A 344 7.13 6.96 29.19
CA ILE A 344 6.63 8.33 29.09
C ILE A 344 7.64 9.33 29.67
N GLU A 345 8.48 8.91 30.62
CA GLU A 345 9.39 9.81 31.37
C GLU A 345 10.68 10.17 30.59
N GLU A 346 10.91 9.60 29.40
CA GLU A 346 12.09 9.90 28.54
C GLU A 346 11.78 10.85 27.35
N ASN A 347 10.53 11.33 27.20
CA ASN A 347 10.12 12.24 26.11
C ASN A 347 10.34 13.74 26.39
#